data_AF-A0A3S0S3E2-F1
#
_entry.id   AF-A0A3S0S3E2-F1
#
_cell.length_a   1.000
_cell.length_b   1.000
_cell.length_c   1.000
_cell.angle_alpha   90.00
_cell.angle_beta   90.00
_cell.angle_gamma   90.00
#
_symmetry.space_group_name_H-M   'P 1'
#
loop_
_entity.id
_entity.type
_entity.pdbx_description
1 polymer ?
#
loop_
_entity_poly.entity_id
_entity_poly.type
_entity_poly.pdbx_seq_one_letter_code
_entity_poly.pdbx_strand_id
1 'polypeptide(L)'
;MFADDLREDLDLPFLPLPWTVDQLAPGFTISDTARGWRTLIRTGHGSIGAAPDPTLSLVTLVPLSHLLLWPAAAVKASFLHETGEPLLHNGGYAPAP
;
A
#
# COMPACT_ATOMS: atom_id res chain seq x y z
N MET A 1 5.49 -5.03 -8.46
CA MET A 1 4.79 -4.29 -7.37
C MET A 1 3.32 -4.74 -7.38
N PHE A 2 2.42 -4.15 -6.59
CA PHE A 2 1.04 -4.67 -6.50
C PHE A 2 0.30 -4.59 -7.84
N ALA A 3 -0.11 -5.75 -8.37
CA ALA A 3 -0.91 -5.89 -9.58
C ALA A 3 -0.31 -5.27 -10.86
N ASP A 4 1.00 -5.00 -10.90
CA ASP A 4 1.66 -4.47 -12.10
C ASP A 4 1.49 -5.42 -13.29
N ASP A 5 1.79 -6.71 -13.12
CA ASP A 5 1.65 -7.72 -14.17
C ASP A 5 0.21 -7.80 -14.70
N LEU A 6 -0.78 -7.71 -13.80
CA LEU A 6 -2.19 -7.69 -14.17
C LEU A 6 -2.56 -6.45 -15.00
N ARG A 7 -1.99 -5.29 -14.67
CA ARG A 7 -2.25 -4.05 -15.39
C ARG A 7 -1.56 -4.03 -16.74
N GLU A 8 -0.35 -4.57 -16.82
CA GLU A 8 0.38 -4.76 -18.07
C GLU A 8 -0.39 -5.67 -19.02
N ASP A 9 -0.90 -6.82 -18.54
CA ASP A 9 -1.72 -7.75 -19.32
C ASP A 9 -3.00 -7.11 -19.90
N LEU A 10 -3.50 -6.06 -19.24
CA LEU A 10 -4.71 -5.33 -19.62
C LEU A 10 -4.44 -4.01 -20.35
N ASP A 11 -3.17 -3.71 -20.66
CA ASP A 11 -2.70 -2.47 -21.27
C ASP A 11 -3.14 -1.21 -20.48
N LEU A 12 -3.22 -1.34 -19.15
CA LEU A 12 -3.51 -0.24 -18.24
C LEU A 12 -2.23 0.53 -17.90
N PRO A 13 -2.31 1.86 -17.71
CA PRO A 13 -1.13 2.65 -17.35
C PRO A 13 -0.56 2.20 -16.01
N PHE A 14 0.76 2.39 -15.82
CA PHE A 14 1.38 2.16 -14.52
C PHE A 14 0.70 3.00 -13.44
N LEU A 15 0.37 2.38 -12.31
CA LEU A 15 -0.33 3.04 -11.21
C LEU A 15 0.64 3.34 -10.07
N PRO A 16 1.12 4.59 -9.93
CA PRO A 16 2.05 4.94 -8.87
C PRO A 16 1.33 4.89 -7.52
N LEU A 17 1.79 4.00 -6.64
CA LEU A 17 1.34 3.93 -5.25
C LEU A 17 2.25 4.82 -4.38
N PRO A 18 1.71 5.85 -3.71
CA PRO A 18 2.50 6.67 -2.81
C PRO A 18 3.07 5.83 -1.66
N TRP A 19 4.33 6.06 -1.27
CA TRP A 19 5.04 5.15 -0.36
C TRP A 19 5.90 5.83 0.70
N THR A 20 5.85 7.17 0.81
CA THR A 20 6.64 7.85 1.84
C THR A 20 6.05 7.60 3.24
N VAL A 21 6.88 7.74 4.27
CA VAL A 21 6.47 7.44 5.66
C VAL A 21 5.31 8.33 6.12
N ASP A 22 5.25 9.58 5.65
CA ASP A 22 4.18 10.54 5.94
C ASP A 22 2.84 10.17 5.28
N GLN A 23 2.85 9.23 4.32
CA GLN A 23 1.66 8.74 3.64
C GLN A 23 1.13 7.43 4.24
N LEU A 24 1.65 7.01 5.41
CA LEU A 24 1.18 5.82 6.09
C LEU A 24 -0.31 5.94 6.49
N ALA A 25 -1.07 4.85 6.36
CA ALA A 25 -2.48 4.87 6.73
C ALA A 25 -2.68 5.16 8.24
N PRO A 26 -3.76 5.86 8.63
CA PRO A 26 -4.08 6.10 10.03
C PRO A 26 -4.20 4.80 10.83
N GLY A 27 -3.65 4.78 12.05
CA GLY A 27 -3.68 3.60 12.92
C GLY A 27 -2.59 2.57 12.64
N PHE A 28 -1.63 2.90 11.77
CA PHE A 28 -0.44 2.09 11.53
C PHE A 28 0.83 2.84 11.91
N THR A 29 1.87 2.07 12.21
CA THR A 29 3.24 2.55 12.40
C THR A 29 4.21 1.61 11.69
N ILE A 30 5.36 2.12 11.30
CA ILE A 30 6.46 1.32 10.76
C ILE A 30 7.60 1.37 11.77
N SER A 31 8.16 0.21 12.11
CA SER A 31 9.33 0.13 12.98
C SER A 31 10.57 0.68 12.31
N ASP A 32 11.57 1.06 13.11
CA ASP A 32 12.94 1.18 12.60
C ASP A 32 13.42 -0.15 12.00
N THR A 33 14.46 -0.05 11.17
CA THR A 33 15.07 -1.23 10.57
C THR A 33 15.81 -2.03 11.64
N ALA A 34 15.34 -3.25 11.92
CA ALA A 34 15.98 -4.20 12.84
C ALA A 34 16.38 -5.46 12.07
N ARG A 35 17.67 -5.84 12.15
CA ARG A 35 18.23 -7.01 11.45
C ARG A 35 17.98 -7.00 9.92
N GLY A 36 17.85 -5.80 9.32
CA GLY A 36 17.59 -5.63 7.90
C GLY A 36 16.11 -5.57 7.50
N TRP A 37 15.19 -5.61 8.47
CA TRP A 37 13.74 -5.63 8.23
C TRP A 37 13.05 -4.43 8.86
N ARG A 38 12.00 -3.94 8.20
CA ARG A 38 10.99 -3.10 8.85
C ARG A 38 9.70 -3.87 9.02
N THR A 39 8.98 -3.53 10.07
CA THR A 39 7.71 -4.16 10.43
C THR A 39 6.61 -3.12 10.39
N LEU A 40 5.52 -3.45 9.69
CA LEU A 40 4.27 -2.71 9.76
C LEU A 40 3.46 -3.21 10.96
N ILE A 41 3.04 -2.27 11.80
CA ILE A 41 2.35 -2.53 13.06
C ILE A 41 1.02 -1.78 13.04
N ARG A 42 -0.07 -2.50 13.32
CA ARG A 42 -1.40 -1.92 13.48
C ARG A 42 -1.69 -1.68 14.96
N THR A 43 -2.12 -0.47 15.30
CA THR A 43 -2.46 -0.08 16.67
C THR A 43 -3.50 -1.04 17.26
N GLY A 44 -3.22 -1.58 18.44
CA GLY A 44 -4.08 -2.53 19.14
C GLY A 44 -4.09 -3.98 18.59
N HIS A 45 -3.38 -4.25 17.49
CA HIS A 45 -3.38 -5.58 16.84
C HIS A 45 -1.97 -6.17 16.68
N GLY A 46 -0.93 -5.34 16.75
CA GLY A 46 0.47 -5.77 16.70
C GLY A 46 1.02 -5.81 15.28
N SER A 47 2.06 -6.62 15.09
CA SER A 47 2.78 -6.73 13.82
C SER A 47 1.96 -7.49 12.79
N ILE A 48 1.85 -6.96 11.57
CA ILE A 48 0.99 -7.49 10.51
C ILE A 48 1.75 -7.80 9.21
N GLY A 49 2.97 -7.28 9.06
CA GLY A 49 3.81 -7.57 7.92
C GLY A 49 5.23 -7.07 8.16
N ALA A 50 6.21 -7.68 7.50
CA ALA A 50 7.59 -7.24 7.52
C ALA A 50 8.17 -7.31 6.11
N ALA A 51 9.02 -6.34 5.78
CA ALA A 51 9.71 -6.29 4.50
C ALA A 51 11.20 -5.97 4.72
N PRO A 52 12.10 -6.60 3.95
CA PRO A 52 13.51 -6.31 4.02
C PRO A 52 13.82 -4.98 3.31
N ASP A 53 15.06 -4.52 3.45
CA ASP A 53 15.62 -3.35 2.77
C ASP A 53 15.04 -1.98 3.21
N PRO A 54 15.88 -0.99 3.57
CA PRO A 54 15.40 0.31 4.07
C PRO A 54 14.61 1.17 3.08
N THR A 55 14.61 0.91 1.78
CA THR A 55 13.84 1.72 0.82
C THR A 55 12.68 0.90 0.25
N LEU A 56 12.97 -0.31 -0.23
CA LEU A 56 11.99 -1.21 -0.81
C LEU A 56 10.94 -1.68 0.21
N SER A 57 11.30 -1.71 1.51
CA SER A 57 10.31 -1.97 2.55
C SER A 57 9.16 -0.96 2.54
N LEU A 58 9.43 0.34 2.31
CA LEU A 58 8.37 1.36 2.31
C LEU A 58 7.46 1.23 1.11
N VAL A 59 8.04 0.96 -0.06
CA VAL A 59 7.32 0.69 -1.33
C VAL A 59 6.31 -0.45 -1.18
N THR A 60 6.53 -1.37 -0.24
CA THR A 60 5.60 -2.47 0.06
C THR A 60 4.68 -2.15 1.24
N LEU A 61 5.24 -1.71 2.36
CA LEU A 61 4.53 -1.61 3.65
C LEU A 61 3.58 -0.40 3.71
N VAL A 62 3.92 0.72 3.09
CA VAL A 62 3.03 1.89 3.07
C VAL A 62 1.77 1.60 2.26
N PRO A 63 1.85 1.11 1.00
CA PRO A 63 0.65 0.72 0.27
C PRO A 63 -0.16 -0.36 0.99
N LEU A 64 0.51 -1.38 1.56
CA LEU A 64 -0.17 -2.44 2.30
C LEU A 64 -1.02 -1.90 3.46
N SER A 65 -0.54 -0.87 4.17
CA SER A 65 -1.29 -0.25 5.27
C SER A 65 -2.66 0.29 4.82
N HIS A 66 -2.74 0.84 3.62
CA HIS A 66 -4.00 1.32 3.02
C HIS A 66 -4.86 0.17 2.51
N LEU A 67 -4.26 -0.80 1.80
CA LEU A 67 -5.00 -1.94 1.26
C LEU A 67 -5.75 -2.73 2.34
N LEU A 68 -5.17 -2.83 3.54
CA LEU A 68 -5.78 -3.52 4.69
C LEU A 68 -7.01 -2.81 5.29
N LEU A 69 -7.25 -1.56 4.92
CA LEU A 69 -8.43 -0.80 5.36
C LEU A 69 -9.62 -0.93 4.39
N TRP A 70 -9.41 -1.46 3.19
CA TRP A 70 -10.43 -1.53 2.15
C TRP A 70 -10.99 -2.95 1.97
N PRO A 71 -12.27 -3.08 1.58
CA PRO A 71 -12.80 -4.36 1.11
C PRO A 71 -11.99 -4.87 -0.09
N ALA A 72 -11.67 -6.16 -0.11
CA ALA A 72 -10.88 -6.77 -1.19
C ALA A 72 -11.47 -6.52 -2.59
N ALA A 73 -12.80 -6.47 -2.70
CA ALA A 73 -13.48 -6.15 -3.96
C ALA A 73 -13.19 -4.72 -4.45
N ALA A 74 -13.14 -3.75 -3.53
CA ALA A 74 -12.83 -2.35 -3.86
C ALA A 74 -11.36 -2.17 -4.23
N VAL A 75 -10.45 -2.89 -3.54
CA VAL A 75 -9.03 -2.96 -3.91
C VAL A 75 -8.87 -3.50 -5.33
N LYS A 76 -9.52 -4.62 -5.64
CA LYS A 76 -9.47 -5.21 -6.98
C LYS A 76 -10.02 -4.25 -8.04
N ALA A 77 -11.16 -3.61 -7.77
CA ALA A 77 -11.74 -2.62 -8.69
C ALA A 77 -10.78 -1.45 -8.93
N SER A 78 -10.10 -0.98 -7.88
CA SER A 78 -9.10 0.09 -7.97
C SER A 78 -7.94 -0.28 -8.90
N PHE A 79 -7.38 -1.48 -8.77
CA PHE A 79 -6.29 -1.93 -9.65
C PHE A 79 -6.73 -2.16 -11.11
N LEU A 80 -8.03 -2.31 -11.38
CA LEU A 80 -8.60 -2.40 -12.72
C LEU A 80 -9.04 -1.04 -13.29
N HIS A 81 -9.00 0.02 -12.47
CA HIS A 81 -9.33 1.37 -12.89
C HIS A 81 -8.09 2.07 -13.45
N GLU A 82 -8.23 2.87 -14.51
CA GLU A 82 -7.10 3.58 -15.13
C GLU A 82 -6.31 4.40 -14.10
N THR A 83 -7.00 5.14 -13.24
CA THR A 83 -6.42 6.04 -12.24
C THR A 83 -6.35 5.49 -10.82
N GLY A 84 -6.78 4.24 -10.58
CA GLY A 84 -6.74 3.65 -9.25
C GLY A 84 -7.92 3.98 -8.33
N GLU A 85 -8.96 4.65 -8.80
CA GLU A 85 -10.17 4.94 -8.01
C GLU A 85 -10.93 3.65 -7.64
N PRO A 86 -11.52 3.54 -6.43
CA PRO A 86 -11.60 4.57 -5.40
C PRO A 86 -10.41 4.63 -4.42
N LEU A 87 -9.48 3.66 -4.44
CA LEU A 87 -8.35 3.62 -3.50
C LEU A 87 -7.44 4.85 -3.62
N LEU A 88 -7.21 5.30 -4.85
CA LEU A 88 -6.44 6.51 -5.14
C LEU A 88 -7.36 7.63 -5.64
N HIS A 89 -7.10 8.84 -5.17
CA HIS A 89 -7.76 10.05 -5.63
C HIS A 89 -6.77 11.21 -5.61
N ASN A 90 -6.71 11.97 -6.71
CA ASN A 90 -5.80 13.12 -6.88
C ASN A 90 -4.32 12.81 -6.54
N GLY A 91 -3.84 11.61 -6.87
CA GLY A 91 -2.44 11.20 -6.65
C GLY A 91 -2.11 10.80 -5.20
N GLY A 92 -3.11 10.67 -4.33
CA GLY A 92 -2.97 10.18 -2.96
C GLY A 92 -3.96 9.08 -2.62
N TYR A 93 -3.80 8.45 -1.46
CA TYR A 93 -4.79 7.50 -0.95
C TYR A 93 -6.06 8.20 -0.51
N ALA A 94 -7.21 7.69 -0.95
CA ALA A 94 -8.50 8.13 -0.47
C ALA A 94 -8.76 7.59 0.95
N PRO A 95 -9.58 8.29 1.76
CA PRO A 95 -10.05 7.76 3.03
C PRO A 95 -10.77 6.42 2.83
N ALA A 96 -10.48 5.45 3.70
CA ALA A 96 -11.17 4.18 3.71
C ALA A 96 -12.68 4.37 4.00
N PRO A 97 -13.55 3.54 3.41
CA PRO A 97 -15.01 3.62 3.55
C PRO A 97 -15.53 3.23 4.94
#